data_AF-A0A8F1WKD8-F1
#
_entry.id   AF-A0A8F1WKD8-F1
#
_cell.length_a   1.000
_cell.length_b   1.000
_cell.length_c   1.000
_cell.angle_alpha   90.00
_cell.angle_beta   90.00
_cell.angle_gamma   90.00
#
_symmetry.space_group_name_H-M   'P 1'
#
loop_
_entity.id
_entity.type
_entity.pdbx_description
1 polymer ?
#
loop_
_entity_poly.entity_id
_entity_poly.type
_entity_poly.pdbx_seq_one_letter_code
_entity_poly.pdbx_strand_id
1 'polypeptide(L)' 'MAKTLSVRISDSVYDRLNMLSEKTMRPKSFYLNEMLQNYIDEFEDAYLAWETLNDANTQYYNSSEARKKLGI' A
#
# COMPACT_ATOMS: atom_id res chain seq x y z
N MET A 1 -13.00 -13.92 -7.62
CA MET A 1 -14.28 -13.72 -6.87
C MET A 1 -14.15 -12.45 -6.05
N ALA A 2 -15.19 -11.61 -6.00
CA ALA A 2 -15.18 -10.40 -5.16
C ALA A 2 -15.26 -10.78 -3.66
N LYS A 3 -14.52 -10.08 -2.82
CA LYS A 3 -14.53 -10.22 -1.35
C LYS A 3 -14.93 -8.88 -0.73
N THR A 4 -15.64 -8.91 0.39
CA THR A 4 -16.07 -7.71 1.12
C THR A 4 -15.29 -7.60 2.42
N LEU A 5 -14.80 -6.40 2.72
CA LEU A 5 -14.15 -6.06 3.98
C LEU A 5 -14.94 -4.92 4.64
N SER A 6 -15.13 -5.02 5.95
CA SER A 6 -15.71 -3.93 6.76
C SER A 6 -14.58 -3.27 7.55
N VAL A 7 -14.43 -1.95 7.39
CA VAL A 7 -13.40 -1.16 8.06
C VAL A 7 -14.02 0.02 8.80
N ARG A 8 -13.46 0.37 9.95
CA ARG A 8 -13.78 1.62 10.64
C ARG A 8 -12.89 2.73 10.10
N ILE A 9 -13.49 3.85 9.76
CA ILE A 9 -12.81 5.07 9.31
C ILE A 9 -13.21 6.23 10.20
N SER A 10 -12.38 7.28 10.27
CA SER A 10 -12.74 8.49 10.99
C SER A 10 -13.86 9.26 10.28
N ASP A 11 -14.61 10.06 11.03
CA ASP A 11 -15.68 10.92 10.50
C ASP A 11 -15.15 11.83 9.38
N SER A 12 -13.94 12.38 9.57
CA SER A 12 -13.28 13.23 8.56
C SER A 12 -13.06 12.53 7.21
N VAL A 13 -12.76 11.24 7.19
CA VAL A 13 -12.58 10.48 5.95
C VAL A 13 -13.95 10.15 5.35
N TYR A 14 -14.92 9.79 6.18
CA TYR A 14 -16.28 9.53 5.74
C TYR A 14 -16.91 10.75 5.05
N ASP A 15 -16.76 11.94 5.62
CA ASP A 15 -17.27 13.19 5.06
C ASP A 15 -16.62 13.54 3.72
N ARG A 16 -15.30 13.35 3.59
CA ARG A 16 -14.59 13.53 2.31
C ARG A 16 -15.09 12.57 1.24
N LEU A 17 -15.34 11.30 1.59
CA LEU A 17 -15.92 10.32 0.68
C LEU A 17 -17.36 10.66 0.30
N ASN A 18 -18.15 11.21 1.24
CA ASN A 18 -19.50 11.71 0.95
C ASN A 18 -19.46 12.82 -0.10
N MET A 19 -18.64 13.85 0.12
CA MET A 19 -18.50 14.96 -0.83
C MET A 19 -18.07 14.49 -2.23
N LEU A 20 -17.11 13.56 -2.31
CA LEU A 20 -16.67 13.01 -3.59
C LEU A 20 -17.78 12.22 -4.28
N SER A 21 -18.49 11.39 -3.53
CA SER A 21 -19.58 10.57 -4.01
C SER A 21 -20.73 11.40 -4.58
N GLU A 22 -21.12 12.47 -3.88
CA GLU A 22 -22.16 13.41 -4.32
C GLU A 22 -21.75 14.18 -5.58
N LYS A 23 -20.50 14.65 -5.65
CA LYS A 23 -20.00 15.44 -6.79
C LYS A 23 -19.87 14.64 -8.08
N THR A 24 -19.52 13.37 -7.99
CA THR A 24 -19.21 12.54 -9.18
C THR A 24 -20.28 11.51 -9.51
N MET A 25 -21.30 11.38 -8.65
CA MET A 25 -22.32 10.33 -8.72
C MET A 25 -21.72 8.91 -8.71
N ARG A 26 -20.58 8.74 -8.03
CA ARG A 26 -19.94 7.43 -7.81
C ARG A 26 -20.13 6.95 -6.38
N PRO A 27 -20.24 5.63 -6.12
CA PRO A 27 -20.35 5.12 -4.76
C PRO A 27 -19.04 5.33 -3.98
N LYS A 28 -19.12 5.49 -2.66
CA LYS A 28 -17.94 5.69 -1.78
C LYS A 28 -16.96 4.51 -1.86
N SER A 29 -17.48 3.30 -2.07
CA SER A 29 -16.69 2.09 -2.26
C SER A 29 -15.77 2.15 -3.48
N PHE A 30 -16.16 2.88 -4.53
CA PHE A 30 -15.29 3.11 -5.69
C PHE A 30 -13.99 3.79 -5.25
N TYR A 31 -14.09 4.87 -4.48
CA TYR A 31 -12.92 5.61 -4.00
C TYR A 31 -12.08 4.81 -3.02
N LEU A 32 -12.71 4.09 -2.09
CA LEU A 32 -11.99 3.21 -1.17
C LEU A 32 -11.21 2.14 -1.95
N ASN A 33 -11.81 1.51 -2.95
CA ASN A 33 -11.13 0.50 -3.76
C ASN A 33 -9.97 1.10 -4.56
N GLU A 34 -10.17 2.25 -5.21
CA GLU A 34 -9.10 2.95 -5.95
C GLU A 34 -7.94 3.32 -5.01
N MET A 35 -8.23 3.88 -3.84
CA MET A 35 -7.19 4.21 -2.87
C MET A 35 -6.44 2.94 -2.42
N LEU A 36 -7.15 1.87 -2.09
CA LEU A 36 -6.50 0.62 -1.68
C LEU A 36 -5.61 0.06 -2.80
N GLN A 37 -6.09 0.01 -4.04
CA GLN A 37 -5.31 -0.50 -5.17
C GLN A 37 -4.06 0.33 -5.45
N ASN A 38 -4.14 1.65 -5.33
CA ASN A 38 -3.00 2.52 -5.60
C ASN A 38 -1.93 2.48 -4.50
N TYR A 39 -2.28 2.07 -3.28
CA TYR A 39 -1.35 2.10 -2.13
C TYR A 39 -0.92 0.72 -1.63
N ILE A 40 -1.62 -0.36 -2.00
CA ILE A 40 -1.32 -1.69 -1.44
C ILE A 40 0.11 -2.14 -1.74
N ASP A 41 0.58 -1.94 -2.97
CA ASP A 41 1.93 -2.32 -3.39
C ASP A 41 2.98 -1.56 -2.57
N GLU A 42 2.78 -0.25 -2.33
CA GLU A 42 3.68 0.56 -1.50
C GLU A 42 3.73 0.06 -0.05
N PHE A 43 2.59 -0.35 0.52
CA PHE A 43 2.53 -0.90 1.87
C PHE A 43 3.22 -2.26 1.97
N GLU A 44 3.06 -3.12 0.96
CA GLU A 44 3.72 -4.43 0.89
C GLU A 44 5.23 -4.27 0.80
N ASP A 45 5.72 -3.39 -0.09
CA ASP A 45 7.15 -3.10 -0.24
C ASP A 45 7.75 -2.52 1.04
N ALA A 46 7.05 -1.57 1.68
CA ALA A 46 7.50 -0.98 2.94
C ALA A 46 7.58 -2.02 4.05
N TYR A 47 6.60 -2.93 4.13
CA TYR A 47 6.59 -4.00 5.12
C TYR A 47 7.72 -5.00 4.87
N LEU A 48 7.94 -5.40 3.62
CA LEU A 48 9.03 -6.30 3.23
C LEU A 48 10.40 -5.69 3.57
N ALA A 49 10.60 -4.40 3.29
CA ALA A 49 11.83 -3.71 3.66
C ALA A 49 12.03 -3.67 5.18
N TRP A 50 10.96 -3.40 5.93
CA TRP A 50 11.00 -3.39 7.40
C TRP A 50 11.31 -4.78 7.97
N GLU A 51 10.70 -5.84 7.44
CA GLU A 51 10.98 -7.22 7.84
C GLU A 51 12.44 -7.58 7.55
N THR A 52 12.93 -7.26 6.35
CA THR A 52 14.33 -7.48 5.95
C THR A 52 15.31 -6.79 6.90
N LEU A 53 15.01 -5.56 7.34
CA LEU A 53 15.87 -4.83 8.28
C LEU A 53 15.90 -5.45 9.67
N ASN A 54 14.80 -6.09 10.11
CA ASN A 54 14.70 -6.70 11.43
C ASN A 54 15.14 -8.17 11.47
N ASP A 55 15.28 -8.83 10.32
CA ASP A 55 15.86 -10.17 10.28
C ASP A 55 17.37 -10.12 10.52
N ALA A 56 17.79 -10.76 11.62
CA ALA A 56 19.19 -10.86 12.03
C ALA A 56 20.07 -11.64 11.03
N ASN A 57 19.46 -12.43 10.14
CA ASN A 57 20.17 -13.21 9.13
C ASN A 57 20.27 -12.50 7.77
N THR A 58 19.74 -11.28 7.65
CA THR A 58 19.79 -10.52 6.41
C THR A 58 21.23 -10.24 6.00
N GLN A 59 21.57 -10.68 4.79
CA GLN A 59 22.90 -10.45 4.21
C GLN A 59 22.95 -9.06 3.57
N TYR A 60 23.81 -8.19 4.11
CA TYR A 60 24.10 -6.88 3.54
C TYR A 60 25.24 -6.98 2.53
N TYR A 61 25.08 -6.30 1.39
CA TYR A 61 26.10 -6.21 0.34
C TYR A 61 26.59 -4.77 0.21
N ASN A 62 27.89 -4.60 0.02
CA ASN A 62 28.43 -3.30 -0.39
C ASN A 62 28.16 -3.04 -1.89
N SER A 63 28.42 -1.80 -2.35
CA SER A 63 28.12 -1.40 -3.72
C SER A 63 28.84 -2.24 -4.79
N SER A 64 30.03 -2.78 -4.50
CA SER A 64 30.77 -3.63 -5.45
C SER A 64 30.18 -5.04 -5.52
N GLU A 65 29.83 -5.63 -4.38
CA GLU A 65 29.20 -6.96 -4.29
C GLU A 65 27.81 -6.98 -4.92
N ALA A 66 27.01 -5.93 -4.69
CA ALA A 66 25.67 -5.80 -5.26
C ALA A 66 25.71 -5.74 -6.80
N ARG A 67 26.60 -4.91 -7.36
CA ARG A 67 26.82 -4.80 -8.81
C ARG A 67 27.20 -6.14 -9.44
N LYS A 68 28.18 -6.83 -8.84
CA LYS A 68 28.60 -8.16 -9.27
C LYS A 68 27.45 -9.17 -9.27
N LYS A 69 26.57 -9.15 -8.26
CA LYS A 69 25.39 -10.03 -8.19
C LYS A 69 24.31 -9.70 -9.21
N LEU A 70 24.08 -8.42 -9.48
CA LEU A 70 23.06 -7.94 -10.40
C LEU A 70 23.51 -7.98 -11.87
N GLY A 71 24.79 -8.30 -12.13
CA GLY A 71 25.35 -8.40 -13.48
C GLY A 71 25.52 -7.04 -14.17
N ILE A 72 25.70 -5.97 -13.39
CA ILE A 72 25.86 -4.58 -13.85
C ILE A 72 27.16 -3.94 -13.35
#